data_AF-A0AAV3YIG9-F1
#
_entry.id   AF-A0AAV3YIG9-F1
#
_cell.length_a   1.000
_cell.length_b   1.000
_cell.length_c   1.000
_cell.angle_alpha   90.00
_cell.angle_beta   90.00
_cell.angle_gamma   90.00
#
_symmetry.space_group_name_H-M   'P 1'
#
loop_
_entity.id
_entity.type
_entity.pdbx_description
1 polymer ?
#
loop_
_entity_poly.entity_id
_entity_poly.type
_entity_poly.pdbx_seq_one_letter_code
_entity_poly.pdbx_strand_id
1 'polypeptide(L)'
;MKEIIGQTQTDRRGLGSTTAKWWSKTEGKEKRDMVIDEIRNKEDSARVPKAVQQPQQGQWIKWDNAMQISLTWNDIWHMASLRISFLIRSVYDLLPSNANLVRWGKKDDPTCPLCQGRQTTKHVLSSCKVALSQG
;
A
#
# COMPACT_ATOMS: atom_id res chain seq x y z
N MET A 1 5.68 16.75 -22.87
CA MET A 1 4.61 15.86 -22.38
C MET A 1 4.11 15.08 -23.59
N LYS A 2 4.07 13.75 -23.52
CA LYS A 2 3.59 12.95 -24.66
C LYS A 2 2.07 12.97 -24.63
N GLU A 3 1.45 13.50 -25.68
CA GLU A 3 0.01 13.46 -25.84
C GLU A 3 -0.34 12.05 -26.33
N ILE A 4 -0.98 11.24 -25.48
CA ILE A 4 -1.42 9.90 -25.87
C ILE A 4 -2.63 10.07 -26.78
N ILE A 5 -2.48 9.69 -28.04
CA ILE A 5 -3.56 9.78 -29.03
C ILE A 5 -4.42 8.53 -28.87
N GLY A 6 -5.59 8.68 -28.24
CA GLY A 6 -6.58 7.63 -28.06
C GLY A 6 -6.98 7.42 -26.61
N GLN A 7 -8.29 7.27 -26.37
CA GLN A 7 -8.79 6.86 -25.05
C GLN A 7 -8.82 5.34 -24.96
N THR A 8 -8.19 4.83 -23.89
CA THR A 8 -8.42 3.46 -23.44
C THR A 8 -9.54 3.44 -22.40
N GLN A 9 -10.19 2.30 -22.22
CA GLN A 9 -11.17 2.12 -21.17
C GLN A 9 -10.46 2.12 -19.81
N THR A 10 -10.68 3.17 -19.01
CA THR A 10 -10.07 3.31 -17.68
C THR A 10 -10.93 2.74 -16.55
N ASP A 11 -12.23 2.55 -16.79
CA ASP A 11 -13.15 2.04 -15.78
C ASP A 11 -14.28 1.18 -16.39
N ARG A 12 -15.20 0.71 -15.54
CA ARG A 12 -16.35 -0.10 -15.95
C ARG A 12 -17.48 0.70 -16.61
N ARG A 13 -17.37 2.03 -16.75
CA ARG A 13 -18.40 2.88 -17.38
C ARG A 13 -18.37 2.83 -18.91
N GLY A 14 -17.31 2.26 -19.50
CA GLY A 14 -17.19 2.06 -20.95
C GLY A 14 -16.46 3.19 -21.68
N LEU A 15 -16.05 2.91 -22.91
CA LEU A 15 -15.35 3.88 -23.78
C LEU A 15 -16.25 5.08 -24.07
N GLY A 16 -15.70 6.29 -23.94
CA GLY A 16 -16.41 7.56 -24.17
C GLY A 16 -17.20 8.10 -22.96
N SER A 17 -17.28 7.37 -21.84
CA SER A 17 -17.91 7.89 -20.61
C SER A 17 -17.09 9.02 -19.96
N THR A 18 -15.80 9.12 -20.24
CA THR A 18 -14.91 10.15 -19.70
C THR A 18 -14.43 11.06 -20.83
N THR A 19 -14.48 12.37 -20.63
CA THR A 19 -13.96 13.32 -21.62
C THR A 19 -12.44 13.32 -21.58
N ALA A 20 -11.80 13.06 -22.72
CA ALA A 20 -10.35 13.11 -22.82
C ALA A 20 -9.83 14.53 -22.57
N LYS A 21 -8.89 14.67 -21.62
CA LYS A 21 -8.19 15.93 -21.38
C LYS A 21 -6.93 15.98 -22.25
N TRP A 22 -6.89 16.96 -23.15
CA TRP A 22 -5.79 17.15 -24.09
C TRP A 22 -4.91 18.30 -23.62
N TRP A 23 -3.59 18.09 -23.58
CA TRP A 23 -2.65 19.12 -23.12
C TRP A 23 -2.71 20.39 -23.97
N SER A 24 -2.93 20.21 -25.26
CA SER A 24 -3.09 21.30 -26.24
C SER A 24 -4.36 22.11 -26.05
N LYS A 25 -5.40 21.54 -25.41
CA LYS A 25 -6.72 22.17 -25.22
C LYS A 25 -7.00 22.60 -23.78
N THR A 26 -6.12 22.26 -22.83
CA THR A 26 -6.27 22.64 -21.43
C THR A 26 -5.53 23.95 -21.13
N GLU A 27 -6.13 24.76 -20.27
CA GLU A 27 -5.59 26.04 -19.83
C GLU A 27 -5.68 26.21 -18.31
N GLY A 28 -4.91 27.16 -17.78
CA GLY A 28 -4.98 27.54 -16.37
C GLY A 28 -4.71 26.38 -15.39
N LYS A 29 -5.68 26.11 -14.52
CA LYS A 29 -5.57 25.10 -13.45
C LYS A 29 -5.40 23.68 -14.01
N GLU A 30 -6.18 23.30 -15.01
CA GLU A 30 -6.15 21.93 -15.54
C GLU A 30 -4.79 21.59 -16.13
N LYS A 31 -4.17 22.56 -16.80
CA LYS A 31 -2.82 22.41 -17.34
C LYS A 31 -1.80 22.22 -16.22
N ARG A 32 -1.90 22.96 -15.11
CA ARG A 32 -1.03 22.76 -13.94
C ARG A 32 -1.23 21.39 -13.31
N ASP A 33 -2.48 20.96 -13.14
CA ASP A 33 -2.82 19.65 -12.57
C ASP A 33 -2.20 18.52 -13.41
N MET A 34 -2.31 18.60 -14.75
CA MET A 34 -1.65 17.64 -15.64
C MET A 34 -0.12 17.59 -15.44
N VAL A 35 0.54 18.75 -15.30
CA VAL A 35 2.01 18.78 -15.04
C VAL A 35 2.34 18.13 -13.70
N ILE A 36 1.57 18.45 -12.66
CA ILE A 36 1.77 17.89 -11.32
C ILE A 36 1.61 16.36 -11.37
N ASP A 37 0.58 15.86 -12.03
CA ASP A 37 0.32 14.43 -12.12
C ASP A 37 1.40 13.70 -12.92
N GLU A 38 1.91 14.29 -14.00
CA GLU A 38 3.04 13.70 -14.74
C GLU A 38 4.33 13.66 -13.90
N ILE A 39 4.62 14.73 -13.15
CA ILE A 39 5.77 14.76 -12.23
C ILE A 39 5.61 13.68 -11.17
N ARG A 40 4.43 13.58 -10.55
CA ARG A 40 4.12 12.54 -9.55
C ARG A 40 4.30 11.15 -10.13
N ASN A 41 3.76 10.88 -11.32
CA ASN A 41 3.89 9.60 -12.00
C ASN A 41 5.36 9.24 -12.27
N LYS A 42 6.16 10.22 -12.70
CA LYS A 42 7.60 10.03 -12.94
C LYS A 42 8.35 9.73 -11.64
N GLU A 43 8.05 10.46 -10.57
CA GLU A 43 8.64 10.21 -9.26
C GLU A 43 8.23 8.86 -8.69
N ASP A 44 6.96 8.51 -8.74
CA ASP A 44 6.45 7.23 -8.24
C ASP A 44 7.02 6.05 -9.05
N SER A 45 7.13 6.20 -10.37
CA SER A 45 7.82 5.22 -11.23
C SER A 45 9.30 5.02 -10.85
N ALA A 46 9.96 6.03 -10.29
CA ALA A 46 11.34 5.90 -9.77
C ALA A 46 11.39 5.34 -8.33
N ARG A 47 10.37 5.62 -7.51
CA ARG A 47 10.27 5.13 -6.14
C ARG A 47 9.96 3.64 -6.06
N VAL A 48 9.08 3.13 -6.94
CA VAL A 48 8.65 1.72 -6.92
C VAL A 48 9.83 0.75 -7.09
N PRO A 49 10.73 0.88 -8.09
CA PRO A 49 11.89 0.00 -8.22
C PRO A 49 12.81 0.03 -6.99
N LYS A 50 13.01 1.22 -6.40
CA LYS A 50 13.80 1.37 -5.17
C LYS A 50 13.15 0.64 -4.00
N ALA A 51 11.84 0.76 -3.84
CA ALA A 51 11.11 0.11 -2.77
C ALA A 51 11.09 -1.42 -2.96
N VAL A 52 11.02 -1.94 -4.19
CA VAL A 52 11.17 -3.40 -4.46
C VAL A 52 12.51 -3.94 -3.96
N GLN A 53 13.58 -3.16 -4.05
CA GLN A 53 14.92 -3.52 -3.56
C GLN A 53 15.03 -3.47 -2.02
N GLN A 54 14.03 -2.94 -1.31
CA GLN A 54 14.01 -2.83 0.14
C GLN A 54 13.06 -3.88 0.73
N PRO A 55 13.54 -5.08 1.08
CA PRO A 55 12.68 -6.22 1.44
C PRO A 55 11.83 -6.00 2.71
N GLN A 56 12.19 -5.03 3.55
CA GLN A 56 11.40 -4.67 4.74
C GLN A 56 10.60 -3.39 4.53
N GLN A 57 11.26 -2.27 4.22
CA GLN A 57 10.61 -0.97 4.03
C GLN A 57 9.71 -0.93 2.80
N GLY A 58 9.95 -1.79 1.81
CA GLY A 58 9.12 -1.97 0.62
C GLY A 58 8.03 -3.02 0.78
N GLN A 59 7.76 -3.55 1.98
CA GLN A 59 6.75 -4.59 2.16
C GLN A 59 5.35 -4.18 1.71
N TRP A 60 5.03 -2.89 1.80
CA TRP A 60 3.76 -2.33 1.32
C TRP A 60 3.50 -2.59 -0.18
N ILE A 61 4.54 -2.86 -0.99
CA ILE A 61 4.38 -3.19 -2.42
C ILE A 61 3.75 -4.58 -2.62
N LYS A 62 3.90 -5.49 -1.65
CA LYS A 62 3.42 -6.89 -1.77
C LYS A 62 1.97 -7.08 -1.33
N TRP A 63 1.23 -5.98 -1.13
CA TRP A 63 -0.12 -5.98 -0.58
C TRP A 63 -1.18 -6.14 -1.69
N ASP A 64 -1.10 -7.22 -2.47
CA ASP A 64 -1.98 -7.42 -3.66
C ASP A 64 -3.44 -7.71 -3.30
N ASN A 65 -3.73 -8.07 -2.05
CA ASN A 65 -5.07 -8.48 -1.57
C ASN A 65 -5.43 -7.86 -0.20
N ALA A 66 -4.81 -6.74 0.15
CA ALA A 66 -5.13 -6.04 1.38
C ALA A 66 -6.22 -4.99 1.13
N MET A 67 -7.17 -4.86 2.06
CA MET A 67 -8.15 -3.79 2.02
C MET A 67 -7.44 -2.45 2.20
N GLN A 68 -7.63 -1.53 1.25
CA GLN A 68 -7.08 -0.19 1.36
C GLN A 68 -7.78 0.55 2.50
N ILE A 69 -6.98 1.17 3.37
CA ILE A 69 -7.49 2.01 4.46
C ILE A 69 -7.40 3.46 4.01
N SER A 70 -8.54 4.14 3.91
CA SER A 70 -8.58 5.60 3.76
C SER A 70 -8.50 6.25 5.14
N LEU A 71 -7.38 6.92 5.44
CA LEU A 71 -7.25 7.75 6.65
C LEU A 71 -7.24 9.21 6.24
N THR A 72 -8.23 9.97 6.71
CA THR A 72 -8.20 11.43 6.58
C THR A 72 -7.31 12.04 7.66
N TRP A 73 -6.88 13.28 7.45
CA TRP A 73 -6.17 14.02 8.50
C TRP A 73 -6.99 14.13 9.80
N ASN A 74 -8.30 14.30 9.67
CA ASN A 74 -9.21 14.36 10.81
C ASN A 74 -9.21 13.04 11.59
N ASP A 75 -9.25 11.89 10.89
CA ASP A 75 -9.18 10.57 11.53
C ASP A 75 -7.88 10.41 12.32
N ILE A 76 -6.75 10.83 11.74
CA ILE A 76 -5.44 10.74 12.39
C ILE A 76 -5.40 11.61 13.65
N TRP A 77 -5.92 12.84 13.60
CA TRP A 77 -5.93 13.76 14.75
C TRP A 77 -6.74 13.24 15.94
N HIS A 78 -7.84 12.52 15.67
CA HIS A 78 -8.70 11.97 16.71
C HIS A 78 -8.37 10.52 17.08
N MET A 79 -7.39 9.90 16.42
CA MET A 79 -7.01 8.51 16.65
C MET A 79 -6.00 8.40 17.79
N ALA A 80 -6.19 7.40 18.65
CA ALA A 80 -5.21 7.07 19.69
C ALA A 80 -3.81 6.79 19.07
N SER A 81 -2.77 7.33 19.68
CA SER A 81 -1.38 7.23 19.19
C SER A 81 -0.93 5.78 18.94
N LEU A 82 -1.33 4.86 19.82
CA LEU A 82 -1.03 3.43 19.67
C LEU A 82 -1.71 2.80 18.45
N ARG A 83 -2.92 3.24 18.11
CA ARG A 83 -3.64 2.75 16.93
C ARG A 83 -2.97 3.23 15.65
N ILE A 84 -2.53 4.49 15.61
CA ILE A 84 -1.75 5.02 14.48
C ILE A 84 -0.43 4.26 14.34
N SER A 85 0.29 4.06 15.45
CA SER A 85 1.54 3.31 15.45
C SER A 85 1.35 1.87 14.97
N PHE A 86 0.24 1.22 15.35
CA PHE A 86 -0.08 -0.12 14.91
C PHE A 86 -0.34 -0.17 13.39
N LEU A 87 -1.15 0.75 12.86
CA LEU A 87 -1.49 0.83 11.43
C LEU A 87 -0.25 1.07 10.56
N ILE A 88 0.61 2.01 10.95
CA ILE A 88 1.84 2.27 10.20
C ILE A 88 2.74 1.04 10.24
N ARG A 89 2.96 0.46 11.42
CA ARG A 89 3.84 -0.71 11.57
C ARG A 89 3.28 -1.96 10.88
N SER A 90 1.97 -2.13 10.78
CA SER A 90 1.39 -3.28 10.07
C SER A 90 1.70 -3.20 8.58
N VAL A 91 1.55 -2.03 7.95
CA VAL A 91 1.84 -1.79 6.52
C VAL A 91 3.28 -2.16 6.14
N TYR A 92 4.24 -1.81 6.98
CA TYR A 92 5.66 -2.06 6.74
C TYR A 92 6.19 -3.37 7.34
N ASP A 93 5.30 -4.26 7.83
CA ASP A 93 5.68 -5.51 8.51
C ASP A 93 6.66 -5.29 9.68
N LEU A 94 6.44 -4.25 10.49
CA LEU A 94 7.28 -3.88 11.64
C LEU A 94 6.65 -4.27 12.99
N LEU A 95 5.54 -5.00 12.99
CA LEU A 95 4.92 -5.51 14.20
C LEU A 95 5.75 -6.66 14.80
N PRO A 96 5.69 -6.88 16.13
CA PRO A 96 6.50 -7.90 16.82
C PRO A 96 5.95 -9.32 16.60
N SER A 97 5.84 -9.76 15.34
CA SER A 97 5.57 -11.16 14.98
C SER A 97 6.81 -12.02 15.26
N ASN A 98 6.69 -13.34 15.52
CA ASN A 98 7.87 -14.17 15.76
C ASN A 98 8.86 -14.13 14.59
N ALA A 99 8.38 -14.02 13.33
CA ALA A 99 9.26 -13.83 12.19
C ALA A 99 10.13 -12.55 12.30
N ASN A 100 9.56 -11.45 12.79
CA ASN A 100 10.30 -10.22 13.02
C ASN A 100 11.16 -10.27 14.29
N LEU A 101 10.69 -10.91 15.36
CA LEU A 101 11.48 -11.09 16.57
C LEU A 101 12.75 -11.90 16.30
N VAL A 102 12.68 -12.94 15.47
CA VAL A 102 13.85 -13.69 15.01
C VAL A 102 14.79 -12.81 14.21
N ARG A 103 14.26 -12.01 13.28
CA ARG A 103 15.05 -11.05 12.50
C ARG A 103 15.74 -10.01 13.39
N TRP A 104 15.14 -9.63 14.51
CA TRP A 104 15.71 -8.70 15.50
C TRP A 104 16.62 -9.38 16.53
N GLY A 105 16.87 -10.69 16.42
CA GLY A 105 17.70 -11.44 17.37
C GLY A 105 17.08 -11.57 18.77
N LYS A 106 15.75 -11.43 18.89
CA LYS A 106 15.01 -11.51 20.17
C LYS A 106 14.39 -12.89 20.42
N LYS A 107 14.40 -13.76 19.42
CA LYS A 107 13.84 -15.11 19.46
C LYS A 107 14.60 -15.99 18.46
N ASP A 108 14.62 -17.29 18.68
CA ASP A 108 15.30 -18.23 17.76
C ASP A 108 14.35 -18.84 16.72
N ASP A 109 13.07 -19.02 17.08
CA ASP A 109 12.09 -19.72 16.25
C ASP A 109 10.93 -18.79 15.77
N PRO A 110 10.70 -18.69 14.44
CA PRO A 110 9.62 -17.90 13.87
C PRO A 110 8.25 -18.61 13.84
N THR A 111 8.11 -19.79 14.43
CA THR A 111 6.84 -20.56 14.42
C THR A 111 5.70 -19.91 15.19
N CYS A 112 4.47 -20.18 14.76
CA CYS A 112 3.24 -19.76 15.43
C CYS A 112 2.91 -20.77 16.53
N PRO A 113 2.64 -20.33 17.78
CA PRO A 113 2.34 -21.23 18.88
C PRO A 113 1.03 -22.00 18.69
N LEU A 114 0.10 -21.50 17.87
CA LEU A 114 -1.21 -22.12 17.66
C LEU A 114 -1.19 -23.18 16.55
N CYS A 115 -0.61 -22.85 15.39
CA CYS A 115 -0.69 -23.70 14.21
C CYS A 115 0.67 -24.20 13.69
N GLN A 116 1.77 -23.90 14.40
CA GLN A 116 3.14 -24.31 14.08
C GLN A 116 3.69 -23.83 12.72
N GLY A 117 2.94 -23.02 11.96
CA GLY A 117 3.40 -22.39 10.72
C GLY A 117 4.27 -21.16 10.98
N ARG A 118 4.93 -20.62 9.95
CA ARG A 118 5.74 -19.38 10.09
C ARG A 118 4.85 -18.18 10.46
N GLN A 119 5.11 -17.55 11.61
CA GLN A 119 4.31 -16.46 12.15
C GLN A 119 4.78 -15.09 11.64
N THR A 120 4.28 -14.68 10.48
CA THR A 120 4.44 -13.32 9.94
C THR A 120 3.34 -12.37 10.45
N THR A 121 3.45 -11.06 10.19
CA THR A 121 2.38 -10.10 10.52
C THR A 121 1.05 -10.46 9.84
N LYS A 122 1.07 -10.81 8.54
CA LYS A 122 -0.11 -11.31 7.81
C LYS A 122 -0.71 -12.56 8.47
N HIS A 123 0.15 -13.47 8.92
CA HIS A 123 -0.28 -14.68 9.62
C HIS A 123 -1.08 -14.34 10.89
N VAL A 124 -0.52 -13.49 11.75
CA VAL A 124 -1.16 -13.10 13.02
C VAL A 124 -2.47 -12.35 12.80
N LEU A 125 -2.51 -11.43 11.83
CA LEU A 125 -3.67 -10.56 11.65
C LEU A 125 -4.84 -11.21 10.90
N SER A 126 -4.59 -12.14 9.97
CA SER A 126 -5.67 -12.62 9.10
C SER A 126 -5.48 -14.00 8.47
N SER A 127 -4.42 -14.76 8.77
CA SER A 127 -4.14 -16.01 8.05
C SER A 127 -3.78 -17.21 8.94
N CYS A 128 -3.91 -17.10 10.27
CA CYS A 128 -3.71 -18.24 11.16
C CYS A 128 -4.94 -19.15 11.12
N LYS A 129 -4.78 -20.38 10.57
CA LYS A 129 -5.88 -21.34 10.40
C LYS A 129 -6.59 -21.67 11.72
N VAL A 130 -5.82 -21.87 12.79
CA VAL A 130 -6.36 -22.21 14.12
C VAL A 130 -7.12 -21.02 14.70
N ALA A 131 -6.53 -19.82 14.67
CA ALA A 131 -7.19 -18.62 15.18
C ALA A 131 -8.47 -18.28 14.39
N LEU A 132 -8.49 -18.50 13.08
CA LEU A 132 -9.67 -18.31 12.24
C LEU A 132 -10.79 -19.31 12.54
N SER A 133 -10.43 -20.55 12.91
CA SER A 133 -11.43 -21.58 13.26
C SER A 133 -11.97 -21.46 14.69
N GLN A 134 -11.21 -20.84 15.59
CA GLN A 134 -11.54 -20.72 17.01
C GLN A 134 -12.11 -19.35 17.39
N GLY A 135 -12.17 -18.41 16.43
CA GLY A 135 -12.62 -17.03 16.62
C GLY A 135 -14.12 -16.85 16.52
#